data_AF-A0A2S1TXD3-F1
#
_entry.id   AF-A0A2S1TXD3-F1
#
_cell.length_a   1.000
_cell.length_b   1.000
_cell.length_c   1.000
_cell.angle_alpha   90.00
_cell.angle_beta   90.00
_cell.angle_gamma   90.00
#
_symmetry.space_group_name_H-M   'P 1'
#
loop_
_entity.id
_entity.type
_entity.pdbx_description
1 polymer ?
#
loop_
_entity_poly.entity_id
_entity_poly.type
_entity_poly.pdbx_seq_one_letter_code
_entity_poly.pdbx_strand_id
1 'polypeptide(L)'
;GSIMKLGSNENVVEIETISTGSLGLDIALGVGGLPRGRIIEIYGPESSGKTTLALQTIAEAQKKGGICAFVDAEHALDPVYARKLGVDLQNLLISQPDTGEQALEITDTLVRSGAVDVLVVDSVAALTPRAEIEGEMGDSLPGLQARLMSQALRKLTASISKSNTMVIFINQIRMKIGVMFGSPETTTGGNALKFYASVRLDIRRIGAVKEREEVIGNQTRVKVVKNKMAPPFKQVEFDIMYGEGVSKTGELVDLGVKAGIVEKSGAWFSYNSQRLGQGRENAKTFLRDNP
;
A
#
# COMPACT_ATOMS: atom_id res chain seq x y z
N GLY A 1 -17.66 0.56 -26.06
CA GLY A 1 -17.83 1.62 -25.06
C GLY A 1 -19.17 2.25 -25.28
N SER A 2 -19.91 2.54 -24.22
CA SER A 2 -21.17 3.29 -24.26
C SER A 2 -20.92 4.78 -24.04
N ILE A 3 -21.62 5.64 -24.78
CA ILE A 3 -21.68 7.08 -24.51
C ILE A 3 -22.64 7.28 -23.32
N MET A 4 -22.18 7.90 -22.25
CA MET A 4 -22.98 8.20 -21.07
C MET A 4 -23.06 9.70 -20.85
N LYS A 5 -24.22 10.20 -20.40
CA LYS A 5 -24.39 11.61 -20.05
C LYS A 5 -23.73 11.85 -18.69
N LEU A 6 -22.84 12.83 -18.62
CA LEU A 6 -22.04 13.12 -17.42
C LEU A 6 -22.88 13.44 -16.17
N GLY A 7 -24.13 13.86 -16.35
CA GLY A 7 -25.06 14.23 -15.27
C GLY A 7 -26.25 13.27 -15.08
N SER A 8 -26.31 12.11 -15.74
CA SER A 8 -27.44 11.18 -15.56
C SER A 8 -27.29 10.22 -14.38
N ASN A 9 -26.15 10.26 -13.67
CA ASN A 9 -25.96 9.60 -12.38
C ASN A 9 -25.76 10.68 -11.30
N GLU A 10 -26.86 11.25 -10.79
CA GLU A 10 -26.84 12.02 -9.53
C GLU A 10 -26.54 11.12 -8.32
N ASN A 11 -26.62 9.80 -8.49
CA ASN A 11 -25.94 8.87 -7.62
C ASN A 11 -24.44 9.00 -7.88
N VAL A 12 -23.77 9.82 -7.05
CA VAL A 12 -22.33 9.72 -6.82
C VAL A 12 -22.04 8.23 -6.72
N VAL A 13 -21.35 7.66 -7.71
CA VAL A 13 -20.97 6.25 -7.66
C VAL A 13 -20.12 6.13 -6.40
N GLU A 14 -20.69 5.56 -5.34
CA GLU A 14 -19.95 5.30 -4.12
C GLU A 14 -18.77 4.43 -4.53
N ILE A 15 -17.57 5.02 -4.44
CA ILE A 15 -16.35 4.34 -4.82
C ILE A 15 -16.14 3.29 -3.73
N GLU A 16 -16.28 2.03 -4.09
CA GLU A 16 -16.01 0.94 -3.17
C GLU A 16 -14.53 0.94 -2.78
N THR A 17 -14.25 0.93 -1.48
CA THR A 17 -12.89 1.01 -0.94
C THR A 17 -12.58 -0.14 0.01
N ILE A 18 -11.29 -0.46 0.11
CA ILE A 18 -10.75 -1.41 1.08
C ILE A 18 -9.84 -0.64 2.03
N SER A 19 -9.99 -0.87 3.33
CA SER A 19 -9.17 -0.24 4.35
C SER A 19 -7.70 -0.60 4.14
N THR A 20 -6.81 0.36 4.38
CA THR A 20 -5.37 0.14 4.37
C THR A 20 -4.86 -0.57 5.63
N GLY A 21 -5.72 -0.77 6.63
CA GLY A 21 -5.34 -1.18 7.97
C GLY A 21 -4.87 -0.03 8.86
N SER A 22 -4.68 1.17 8.30
CA SER A 22 -4.37 2.43 9.00
C SER A 22 -5.57 3.38 8.93
N LEU A 23 -6.13 3.72 10.09
CA LEU A 23 -7.29 4.63 10.16
C LEU A 23 -6.89 6.04 9.69
N GLY A 24 -5.71 6.50 10.08
CA GLY A 24 -5.19 7.79 9.65
C GLY A 24 -5.08 7.86 8.12
N LEU A 25 -4.51 6.82 7.50
CA LEU A 25 -4.35 6.75 6.05
C LEU A 25 -5.69 6.69 5.32
N ASP A 26 -6.66 5.92 5.82
CA ASP A 26 -8.00 5.83 5.24
C ASP A 26 -8.71 7.20 5.23
N ILE A 27 -8.57 7.98 6.32
CA ILE A 27 -9.05 9.37 6.40
C ILE A 27 -8.29 10.27 5.41
N ALA A 28 -6.98 10.12 5.31
CA ALA A 28 -6.15 10.92 4.40
C ALA A 28 -6.43 10.62 2.92
N LEU A 29 -6.85 9.40 2.58
CA LEU A 29 -7.30 9.04 1.24
C LEU A 29 -8.63 9.71 0.87
N GLY A 30 -9.42 10.15 1.87
CA GLY A 30 -10.64 10.94 1.69
C GLY A 30 -11.87 10.15 1.21
N VAL A 31 -11.68 8.88 0.85
CA VAL A 31 -12.74 7.94 0.44
C VAL A 31 -12.81 6.72 1.38
N GLY A 32 -12.13 6.77 2.53
CA GLY A 32 -12.19 5.72 3.56
C GLY A 32 -11.35 4.47 3.26
N GLY A 33 -10.44 4.53 2.29
CA GLY A 33 -9.55 3.42 1.95
C GLY A 33 -9.02 3.50 0.51
N LEU A 34 -8.38 2.43 0.06
CA LEU A 34 -7.92 2.31 -1.33
C LEU A 34 -9.09 1.92 -2.25
N PRO A 35 -9.23 2.54 -3.43
CA PRO A 35 -10.35 2.31 -4.34
C PRO A 35 -10.20 1.00 -5.12
N ARG A 36 -11.28 0.21 -5.15
CA ARG A 36 -11.40 -1.00 -5.97
C ARG A 36 -11.48 -0.68 -7.46
N GLY A 37 -11.14 -1.67 -8.29
CA GLY A 37 -11.12 -1.50 -9.75
C GLY A 37 -10.07 -0.51 -10.23
N ARG A 38 -8.99 -0.29 -9.46
CA ARG A 38 -7.94 0.69 -9.76
C ARG A 38 -6.55 0.15 -9.48
N ILE A 39 -5.59 0.82 -10.10
CA ILE A 39 -4.15 0.63 -9.87
C ILE A 39 -3.70 1.56 -8.74
N ILE A 40 -2.99 1.00 -7.77
CA ILE A 40 -2.35 1.69 -6.65
C ILE A 40 -0.84 1.47 -6.76
N GLU A 41 -0.03 2.50 -6.52
CA GLU A 41 1.43 2.34 -6.38
C GLU A 41 1.84 2.70 -4.95
N ILE A 42 2.52 1.79 -4.26
CA ILE A 42 3.14 2.03 -2.96
C ILE A 42 4.65 1.99 -3.17
N TYR A 43 5.32 3.12 -2.96
CA TYR A 43 6.76 3.23 -3.18
C TYR A 43 7.46 3.91 -2.02
N GLY A 44 8.76 3.64 -1.87
CA GLY A 44 9.54 4.15 -0.76
C GLY A 44 10.91 3.48 -0.67
N PRO A 45 11.75 3.91 0.29
CA PRO A 45 13.01 3.26 0.60
C PRO A 45 12.82 1.79 1.00
N GLU A 46 13.92 1.05 1.08
CA GLU A 46 13.93 -0.27 1.71
C GLU A 46 13.48 -0.17 3.18
N SER A 47 12.85 -1.24 3.68
CA SER A 47 12.38 -1.33 5.07
C SER A 47 11.46 -0.18 5.53
N SER A 48 10.82 0.54 4.60
CA SER A 48 9.87 1.61 4.94
C SER A 48 8.47 1.11 5.31
N GLY A 49 8.17 -0.18 5.12
CA GLY A 49 6.87 -0.78 5.42
C GLY A 49 5.95 -0.98 4.21
N LYS A 50 6.47 -0.91 2.96
CA LYS A 50 5.70 -1.12 1.72
C LYS A 50 4.91 -2.43 1.73
N THR A 51 5.62 -3.54 1.90
CA THR A 51 5.03 -4.89 1.93
C THR A 51 4.12 -5.06 3.14
N THR A 52 4.47 -4.52 4.30
CA THR A 52 3.59 -4.51 5.49
C THR A 52 2.24 -3.84 5.20
N LEU A 53 2.25 -2.66 4.57
CA LEU A 53 1.02 -1.93 4.24
C LEU A 53 0.16 -2.70 3.21
N ALA A 54 0.80 -3.32 2.21
CA ALA A 54 0.11 -4.14 1.23
C ALA A 54 -0.51 -5.40 1.86
N LEU A 55 0.22 -6.09 2.73
CA LEU A 55 -0.26 -7.27 3.47
C LEU A 55 -1.41 -6.91 4.42
N GLN A 56 -1.36 -5.76 5.08
CA GLN A 56 -2.50 -5.31 5.90
C GLN A 56 -3.72 -4.96 5.06
N THR A 57 -3.54 -4.39 3.87
CA THR A 57 -4.65 -4.18 2.93
C THR A 57 -5.26 -5.53 2.49
N ILE A 58 -4.43 -6.55 2.23
CA ILE A 58 -4.89 -7.93 1.97
C ILE A 58 -5.68 -8.46 3.17
N ALA A 59 -5.16 -8.33 4.38
CA ALA A 59 -5.83 -8.82 5.59
C ALA A 59 -7.21 -8.15 5.78
N GLU A 60 -7.32 -6.83 5.55
CA GLU A 60 -8.59 -6.11 5.61
C GLU A 60 -9.58 -6.52 4.49
N ALA A 61 -9.08 -6.89 3.31
CA ALA A 61 -9.91 -7.46 2.24
C ALA A 61 -10.43 -8.85 2.61
N GLN A 62 -9.56 -9.74 3.09
CA GLN A 62 -9.92 -11.11 3.48
C GLN A 62 -10.91 -11.13 4.64
N LYS A 63 -10.82 -10.21 5.61
CA LYS A 63 -11.81 -10.07 6.70
C LYS A 63 -13.23 -9.81 6.18
N LYS A 64 -13.37 -9.20 5.01
CA LYS A 64 -14.65 -8.96 4.33
C LYS A 64 -15.06 -10.11 3.40
N GLY A 65 -14.34 -11.23 3.42
CA GLY A 65 -14.56 -12.39 2.55
C GLY A 65 -13.96 -12.23 1.14
N GLY A 66 -13.11 -11.23 0.91
CA GLY A 66 -12.47 -11.01 -0.38
C GLY A 66 -11.34 -11.99 -0.68
N ILE A 67 -11.23 -12.40 -1.93
CA ILE A 67 -10.16 -13.25 -2.45
C ILE A 67 -8.97 -12.37 -2.82
N CYS A 68 -7.79 -12.74 -2.33
CA CYS A 68 -6.56 -11.98 -2.53
C CYS A 68 -5.51 -12.81 -3.26
N ALA A 69 -4.66 -12.11 -4.02
CA ALA A 69 -3.51 -12.71 -4.69
C ALA A 69 -2.24 -11.89 -4.47
N PHE A 70 -1.10 -12.57 -4.43
CA PHE A 70 0.22 -11.98 -4.26
C PHE A 70 1.18 -12.54 -5.31
N VAL A 71 1.69 -11.67 -6.17
CA VAL A 71 2.74 -11.98 -7.15
C VAL A 71 4.07 -11.53 -6.55
N ASP A 72 4.81 -12.48 -5.99
CA ASP A 72 6.09 -12.27 -5.31
C ASP A 72 7.25 -12.42 -6.32
N ALA A 73 7.54 -11.34 -7.04
CA ALA A 73 8.68 -11.25 -7.93
C ALA A 73 10.00 -11.02 -7.17
N GLU A 74 9.97 -10.50 -5.93
CA GLU A 74 11.18 -10.37 -5.10
C GLU A 74 11.59 -11.67 -4.37
N HIS A 75 10.72 -12.69 -4.37
CA HIS A 75 10.93 -13.98 -3.68
C HIS A 75 11.23 -13.77 -2.18
N ALA A 76 10.60 -12.76 -1.58
CA ALA A 76 10.93 -12.25 -0.25
C ALA A 76 9.73 -12.27 0.72
N LEU A 77 8.58 -12.79 0.31
CA LEU A 77 7.41 -12.87 1.18
C LEU A 77 7.64 -13.87 2.32
N ASP A 78 7.63 -13.40 3.56
CA ASP A 78 7.63 -14.23 4.76
C ASP A 78 6.19 -14.61 5.17
N PRO A 79 5.80 -15.90 5.06
CA PRO A 79 4.46 -16.35 5.44
C PRO A 79 4.20 -16.19 6.95
N VAL A 80 5.21 -16.38 7.80
CA VAL A 80 5.06 -16.25 9.26
C VAL A 80 4.72 -14.81 9.62
N TYR A 81 5.42 -13.85 9.01
CA TYR A 81 5.12 -12.43 9.19
C TYR A 81 3.75 -12.06 8.63
N ALA A 82 3.40 -12.51 7.43
CA ALA A 82 2.08 -12.25 6.83
C ALA A 82 0.93 -12.77 7.72
N ARG A 83 1.05 -13.98 8.28
CA ARG A 83 0.07 -14.53 9.22
C ARG A 83 -0.09 -13.65 10.47
N LYS A 84 1.02 -13.15 11.02
CA LYS A 84 1.01 -12.25 12.18
C LYS A 84 0.29 -10.93 11.87
N LEU A 85 0.35 -10.45 10.63
CA LEU A 85 -0.40 -9.27 10.17
C LEU A 85 -1.90 -9.55 9.95
N GLY A 86 -2.36 -10.78 10.18
CA GLY A 86 -3.76 -11.17 10.03
C GLY A 86 -4.14 -11.63 8.62
N VAL A 87 -3.16 -11.92 7.77
CA VAL A 87 -3.40 -12.52 6.45
C VAL A 87 -3.78 -13.98 6.62
N ASP A 88 -4.89 -14.38 5.98
CA ASP A 88 -5.27 -15.78 5.86
C ASP A 88 -4.46 -16.43 4.73
N LEU A 89 -3.41 -17.14 5.14
CA LEU A 89 -2.51 -17.82 4.21
C LEU A 89 -3.15 -19.00 3.46
N GLN A 90 -4.21 -19.60 4.00
CA GLN A 90 -4.85 -20.74 3.33
C GLN A 90 -5.61 -20.29 2.09
N ASN A 91 -6.15 -19.07 2.13
CA ASN A 91 -6.96 -18.48 1.07
C ASN A 91 -6.22 -17.38 0.28
N LEU A 92 -4.91 -17.19 0.50
CA LEU A 92 -4.09 -16.27 -0.29
C LEU A 92 -3.51 -17.00 -1.50
N LEU A 93 -3.86 -16.55 -2.70
CA LEU A 93 -3.24 -17.04 -3.94
C LEU A 93 -1.83 -16.46 -4.04
N ILE A 94 -0.81 -17.30 -4.24
CA ILE A 94 0.59 -16.84 -4.38
C ILE A 94 1.13 -17.32 -5.72
N SER A 95 1.92 -16.45 -6.38
CA SER A 95 2.70 -16.79 -7.55
C SER A 95 4.11 -16.22 -7.42
N GLN A 96 5.12 -17.05 -7.72
CA GLN A 96 6.52 -16.64 -7.82
C GLN A 96 6.95 -16.80 -9.28
N PRO A 97 6.89 -15.72 -10.07
CA PRO A 97 7.25 -15.77 -11.49
C PRO A 97 8.77 -15.73 -11.69
N ASP A 98 9.21 -16.31 -12.80
CA ASP A 98 10.60 -16.30 -13.28
C ASP A 98 10.93 -15.03 -14.06
N THR A 99 9.95 -14.44 -14.77
CA THR A 99 10.16 -13.21 -15.57
C THR A 99 9.07 -12.15 -15.37
N GLY A 100 9.41 -10.90 -15.68
CA GLY A 100 8.48 -9.77 -15.62
C GLY A 100 7.27 -9.94 -16.53
N GLU A 101 7.43 -10.51 -17.73
CA GLU A 101 6.32 -10.84 -18.63
C GLU A 101 5.36 -11.83 -17.97
N GLN A 102 5.90 -12.93 -17.42
CA GLN A 102 5.09 -13.97 -16.77
C GLN A 102 4.33 -13.39 -15.57
N ALA A 103 4.99 -12.59 -14.73
CA ALA A 103 4.36 -11.92 -13.60
C ALA A 103 3.14 -11.07 -14.03
N LEU A 104 3.29 -10.30 -15.11
CA LEU A 104 2.25 -9.42 -15.63
C LEU A 104 1.14 -10.21 -16.36
N GLU A 105 1.46 -11.33 -17.01
CA GLU A 105 0.48 -12.25 -17.60
C GLU A 105 -0.37 -12.96 -16.55
N ILE A 106 0.25 -13.40 -15.46
CA ILE A 106 -0.44 -13.98 -14.30
C ILE A 106 -1.37 -12.94 -13.68
N THR A 107 -0.86 -11.72 -13.47
CA THR A 107 -1.66 -10.59 -12.98
C THR A 107 -2.89 -10.36 -13.86
N ASP A 108 -2.71 -10.31 -15.18
CA ASP A 108 -3.79 -10.04 -16.14
C ASP A 108 -4.80 -11.19 -16.21
N THR A 109 -4.35 -12.43 -16.06
CA THR A 109 -5.21 -13.62 -15.98
C THR A 109 -6.07 -13.63 -14.73
N LEU A 110 -5.47 -13.37 -13.57
CA LEU A 110 -6.18 -13.29 -12.29
C LEU A 110 -7.20 -12.15 -12.28
N VAL A 111 -6.83 -10.96 -12.78
CA VAL A 111 -7.77 -9.84 -12.91
C VAL A 111 -8.93 -10.19 -13.86
N ARG A 112 -8.66 -10.79 -15.01
CA ARG A 112 -9.70 -11.16 -15.98
C ARG A 112 -10.65 -12.24 -15.50
N SER A 113 -10.21 -13.09 -14.57
CA SER A 113 -11.09 -14.11 -13.97
C SER A 113 -12.29 -13.49 -13.25
N GLY A 114 -12.17 -12.24 -12.79
CA GLY A 114 -13.19 -11.57 -11.97
C GLY A 114 -13.30 -12.11 -10.55
N ALA A 115 -12.48 -13.10 -10.18
CA ALA A 115 -12.55 -13.75 -8.88
C ALA A 115 -11.67 -13.09 -7.80
N VAL A 116 -10.72 -12.23 -8.17
CA VAL A 116 -9.78 -11.60 -7.23
C VAL A 116 -10.21 -10.17 -6.89
N ASP A 117 -10.35 -9.87 -5.61
CA ASP A 117 -10.70 -8.54 -5.09
C ASP A 117 -9.45 -7.64 -4.95
N VAL A 118 -8.34 -8.19 -4.44
CA VAL A 118 -7.06 -7.49 -4.27
C VAL A 118 -5.89 -8.33 -4.81
N LEU A 119 -5.08 -7.74 -5.67
CA LEU A 119 -3.85 -8.34 -6.17
C LEU A 119 -2.66 -7.43 -5.89
N VAL A 120 -1.62 -7.96 -5.25
CA VAL A 120 -0.35 -7.26 -4.99
C VAL A 120 0.73 -7.80 -5.93
N VAL A 121 1.53 -6.91 -6.51
CA VAL A 121 2.75 -7.23 -7.26
C VAL A 121 3.94 -6.66 -6.50
N ASP A 122 4.77 -7.53 -5.92
CA ASP A 122 5.96 -7.18 -5.15
C ASP A 122 7.23 -7.74 -5.81
N SER A 123 8.02 -6.96 -6.55
CA SER A 123 7.87 -5.53 -6.82
C SER A 123 8.12 -5.21 -8.29
N VAL A 124 7.75 -4.01 -8.72
CA VAL A 124 8.03 -3.51 -10.07
C VAL A 124 9.52 -3.55 -10.40
N ALA A 125 10.39 -3.36 -9.41
CA ALA A 125 11.83 -3.40 -9.64
C ALA A 125 12.32 -4.79 -10.02
N ALA A 126 11.66 -5.84 -9.52
CA ALA A 126 11.97 -7.24 -9.80
C ALA A 126 11.25 -7.81 -11.04
N LEU A 127 10.46 -6.98 -11.76
CA LEU A 127 9.85 -7.38 -13.03
C LEU A 127 10.90 -7.35 -14.16
N THR A 128 11.89 -8.23 -14.08
CA THR A 128 13.01 -8.30 -15.02
C THR A 128 12.53 -8.96 -16.33
N PRO A 129 12.64 -8.28 -17.48
CA PRO A 129 12.26 -8.87 -18.77
C PRO A 129 13.06 -10.13 -19.09
N ARG A 130 12.45 -11.09 -19.79
CA ARG A 130 13.12 -12.35 -20.16
C ARG A 130 14.46 -12.14 -20.89
N ALA A 131 14.49 -11.22 -21.83
CA ALA A 131 15.71 -10.93 -22.59
C ALA A 131 16.86 -10.36 -21.73
N GLU A 132 16.55 -9.77 -20.56
CA GLU A 132 17.57 -9.31 -19.60
C GLU A 132 18.06 -10.47 -18.72
N ILE A 133 17.20 -11.45 -18.41
CA ILE A 133 17.57 -12.66 -17.65
C ILE A 133 18.42 -13.62 -18.51
N GLU A 134 18.07 -13.78 -19.78
CA GLU A 134 18.77 -14.66 -20.73
C GLU A 134 20.04 -14.03 -21.32
N GLY A 135 20.18 -12.70 -21.20
CA GLY A 135 21.34 -11.95 -21.69
C GLY A 135 22.56 -12.05 -20.79
N GLU A 136 23.70 -11.51 -21.25
CA GLU A 136 24.92 -11.47 -20.45
C GLU A 136 24.98 -10.23 -19.56
N MET A 137 25.68 -10.34 -18.42
CA MET A 137 25.91 -9.17 -17.56
C MET A 137 26.68 -8.10 -18.32
N GLY A 138 26.07 -6.93 -18.49
CA GLY A 138 26.64 -5.80 -19.23
C GLY A 138 25.98 -5.54 -20.57
N ASP A 139 25.05 -6.39 -21.02
CA ASP A 139 24.25 -6.14 -22.21
C ASP A 139 23.41 -4.87 -22.06
N SER A 140 23.45 -4.03 -23.10
CA SER A 140 22.72 -2.76 -23.11
C SER A 140 21.33 -2.94 -23.71
N LEU A 141 20.31 -3.06 -22.84
CA LEU A 141 18.89 -3.15 -23.21
C LEU A 141 18.10 -1.95 -22.67
N PRO A 142 18.36 -0.72 -23.16
CA PRO A 142 17.85 0.49 -22.55
C PRO A 142 16.32 0.56 -22.56
N GLY A 143 15.74 0.70 -21.37
CA GLY A 143 14.31 0.97 -21.19
C GLY A 143 13.40 -0.23 -21.48
N LEU A 144 13.94 -1.46 -21.53
CA LEU A 144 13.15 -2.67 -21.81
C LEU A 144 12.01 -2.85 -20.80
N GLN A 145 12.31 -2.78 -19.50
CA GLN A 145 11.31 -2.86 -18.44
C GLN A 145 10.25 -1.74 -18.54
N ALA A 146 10.64 -0.52 -18.90
CA ALA A 146 9.70 0.59 -19.06
C ALA A 146 8.70 0.36 -20.22
N ARG A 147 9.16 -0.27 -21.31
CA ARG A 147 8.31 -0.66 -22.44
C ARG A 147 7.36 -1.79 -22.05
N LEU A 148 7.86 -2.80 -21.34
CA LEU A 148 7.07 -3.90 -20.80
C LEU A 148 5.92 -3.38 -19.92
N MET A 149 6.25 -2.54 -18.94
CA MET A 149 5.26 -1.91 -18.05
C MET A 149 4.22 -1.08 -18.82
N SER A 150 4.66 -0.31 -19.81
CA SER A 150 3.76 0.51 -20.64
C SER A 150 2.75 -0.34 -21.43
N GLN A 151 3.20 -1.47 -21.97
CA GLN A 151 2.34 -2.40 -22.72
C GLN A 151 1.37 -3.13 -21.78
N ALA A 152 1.87 -3.66 -20.66
CA ALA A 152 1.07 -4.41 -19.71
C ALA A 152 -0.02 -3.53 -19.06
N LEU A 153 0.34 -2.35 -18.55
CA LEU A 153 -0.62 -1.45 -17.90
C LEU A 153 -1.73 -0.98 -18.85
N ARG A 154 -1.42 -0.80 -20.14
CA ARG A 154 -2.43 -0.47 -21.17
C ARG A 154 -3.49 -1.56 -21.30
N LYS A 155 -3.10 -2.83 -21.24
CA LYS A 155 -4.03 -3.98 -21.28
C LYS A 155 -4.78 -4.13 -19.95
N LEU A 156 -4.04 -4.08 -18.84
CA LEU A 156 -4.56 -4.30 -17.49
C LEU A 156 -5.64 -3.29 -17.09
N THR A 157 -5.47 -2.01 -17.41
CA THR A 157 -6.38 -0.94 -16.93
C THR A 157 -7.86 -1.21 -17.26
N ALA A 158 -8.13 -1.71 -18.47
CA ALA A 158 -9.50 -2.04 -18.88
C ALA A 158 -10.04 -3.28 -18.14
N SER A 159 -9.21 -4.31 -17.96
CA SER A 159 -9.57 -5.53 -17.22
C SER A 159 -9.87 -5.19 -15.75
N ILE A 160 -8.97 -4.45 -15.09
CA ILE A 160 -9.06 -4.02 -13.69
C ILE A 160 -10.37 -3.26 -13.43
N SER A 161 -10.72 -2.32 -14.31
CA SER A 161 -11.96 -1.55 -14.15
C SER A 161 -13.22 -2.40 -14.33
N LYS A 162 -13.19 -3.47 -15.15
CA LYS A 162 -14.33 -4.34 -15.40
C LYS A 162 -14.52 -5.39 -14.31
N SER A 163 -13.41 -5.91 -13.77
CA SER A 163 -13.42 -6.92 -12.72
C SER A 163 -13.60 -6.34 -11.31
N ASN A 164 -13.49 -5.02 -11.16
CA ASN A 164 -13.46 -4.33 -9.87
C ASN A 164 -12.33 -4.83 -8.94
N THR A 165 -11.27 -5.41 -9.52
CA THR A 165 -10.06 -5.84 -8.79
C THR A 165 -9.20 -4.63 -8.45
N MET A 166 -8.77 -4.49 -7.20
CA MET A 166 -7.70 -3.57 -6.84
C MET A 166 -6.35 -4.19 -7.16
N VAL A 167 -5.48 -3.47 -7.87
CA VAL A 167 -4.10 -3.92 -8.14
C VAL A 167 -3.10 -2.98 -7.51
N ILE A 168 -2.31 -3.49 -6.57
CA ILE A 168 -1.28 -2.76 -5.85
C ILE A 168 0.08 -3.15 -6.42
N PHE A 169 0.82 -2.18 -6.93
CA PHE A 169 2.23 -2.34 -7.29
C PHE A 169 3.10 -1.78 -6.18
N ILE A 170 3.96 -2.63 -5.62
CA ILE A 170 5.05 -2.17 -4.75
C ILE A 170 6.22 -1.74 -5.65
N ASN A 171 6.86 -0.63 -5.31
CA ASN A 171 7.97 -0.10 -6.09
C ASN A 171 9.08 0.46 -5.20
N GLN A 172 10.28 0.49 -5.75
CA GLN A 172 11.46 1.00 -5.07
C GLN A 172 11.80 2.40 -5.59
N ILE A 173 12.52 3.17 -4.75
CA ILE A 173 13.11 4.44 -5.16
C ILE A 173 14.47 4.17 -5.84
N ARG A 174 14.75 4.93 -6.89
CA ARG A 174 16.05 5.05 -7.56
C ARG A 174 16.40 6.53 -7.71
N MET A 175 17.67 6.85 -7.93
CA MET A 175 18.11 8.20 -8.21
C MET A 175 18.32 8.40 -9.71
N LYS A 176 17.85 9.52 -10.25
CA LYS A 176 18.19 9.97 -11.60
C LYS A 176 19.53 10.68 -11.58
N ILE A 177 20.50 10.13 -12.30
CA ILE A 177 21.82 10.74 -12.48
C ILE A 177 21.65 12.03 -13.32
N GLY A 178 22.33 13.11 -12.93
CA GLY A 178 22.39 14.36 -13.69
C GLY A 178 21.30 15.39 -13.38
N VAL A 179 20.43 15.15 -12.40
CA VAL A 179 19.45 16.15 -11.94
C VAL A 179 20.14 17.17 -11.02
N MET A 180 20.26 18.41 -11.49
CA MET A 180 20.87 19.53 -10.72
C MET A 180 19.84 20.35 -9.93
N PHE A 181 18.54 20.26 -10.27
CA PHE A 181 17.47 21.02 -9.63
C PHE A 181 16.22 20.14 -9.41
N GLY A 182 15.59 20.26 -8.25
CA GLY A 182 14.45 19.42 -7.86
C GLY A 182 14.85 18.08 -7.23
N SER A 183 13.87 17.21 -6.97
CA SER A 183 14.14 15.89 -6.39
C SER A 183 14.76 14.95 -7.43
N PRO A 184 15.90 14.29 -7.14
CA PRO A 184 16.48 13.29 -8.01
C PRO A 184 15.76 11.93 -7.92
N GLU A 185 14.83 11.76 -6.97
CA GLU A 185 14.16 10.48 -6.76
C GLU A 185 13.20 10.12 -7.92
N THR A 186 13.22 8.86 -8.32
CA THR A 186 12.29 8.26 -9.28
C THR A 186 11.91 6.86 -8.83
N THR A 187 10.88 6.30 -9.46
CA THR A 187 10.49 4.90 -9.29
C THR A 187 10.87 4.09 -10.53
N THR A 188 11.03 2.78 -10.35
CA THR A 188 11.41 1.81 -11.39
C THR A 188 10.23 1.51 -12.34
N GLY A 189 10.50 0.94 -13.53
CA GLY A 189 9.47 0.59 -14.50
C GLY A 189 9.01 1.75 -15.42
N GLY A 190 9.77 2.84 -15.47
CA GLY A 190 9.47 4.00 -16.32
C GLY A 190 8.35 4.89 -15.78
N ASN A 191 7.67 5.61 -16.67
CA ASN A 191 6.65 6.59 -16.26
C ASN A 191 5.20 6.05 -16.31
N ALA A 192 4.95 4.92 -16.96
CA ALA A 192 3.60 4.44 -17.22
C ALA A 192 2.78 4.26 -15.93
N LEU A 193 3.35 3.57 -14.93
CA LEU A 193 2.69 3.34 -13.65
C LEU A 193 2.27 4.64 -12.96
N LYS A 194 3.10 5.69 -13.03
CA LYS A 194 2.78 7.01 -12.48
C LYS A 194 1.52 7.61 -13.08
N PHE A 195 1.23 7.36 -14.36
CA PHE A 195 0.03 7.87 -15.05
C PHE A 195 -1.20 7.01 -14.79
N TYR A 196 -1.04 5.68 -14.86
CA TYR A 196 -2.13 4.71 -14.69
C TYR A 196 -2.61 4.58 -13.24
N ALA A 197 -1.70 4.69 -12.26
CA ALA A 197 -2.06 4.64 -10.85
C ALA A 197 -3.10 5.73 -10.51
N SER A 198 -4.17 5.35 -9.82
CA SER A 198 -5.17 6.27 -9.31
C SER A 198 -4.76 6.85 -7.96
N VAL A 199 -4.08 6.06 -7.15
CA VAL A 199 -3.46 6.50 -5.89
C VAL A 199 -1.98 6.14 -5.94
N ARG A 200 -1.13 7.05 -5.47
CA ARG A 200 0.29 6.80 -5.26
C ARG A 200 0.66 7.20 -3.84
N LEU A 201 1.29 6.28 -3.11
CA LEU A 201 1.71 6.44 -1.73
C LEU A 201 3.23 6.44 -1.64
N ASP A 202 3.80 7.51 -1.06
CA ASP A 202 5.21 7.60 -0.68
C ASP A 202 5.32 7.25 0.80
N ILE A 203 5.85 6.06 1.11
CA ILE A 203 5.97 5.54 2.47
C ILE A 203 7.44 5.56 2.92
N ARG A 204 7.69 6.16 4.09
CA ARG A 204 9.03 6.34 4.65
C ARG A 204 9.05 6.02 6.13
N ARG A 205 10.11 5.33 6.56
CA ARG A 205 10.51 5.29 7.98
C ARG A 205 11.07 6.66 8.37
N ILE A 206 10.50 7.27 9.41
CA ILE A 206 10.94 8.57 9.95
C ILE A 206 11.61 8.46 11.31
N GLY A 207 11.46 7.31 11.99
CA GLY A 207 12.03 7.09 13.31
C GLY A 207 11.94 5.62 13.75
N ALA A 208 12.41 5.35 14.96
CA ALA A 208 12.30 4.06 15.62
C ALA A 208 11.37 4.19 16.84
N VAL A 209 10.49 3.21 17.03
CA VAL A 209 9.71 3.06 18.26
C VAL A 209 10.52 2.18 19.20
N LYS A 210 10.81 2.68 20.40
CA LYS A 210 11.64 2.00 21.38
C LYS A 210 10.87 1.73 22.67
N GLU A 211 11.09 0.56 23.24
CA GLU A 211 10.76 0.26 24.62
C GLU A 211 12.08 0.04 25.37
N ARG A 212 12.41 0.96 26.28
CA ARG A 212 13.74 1.05 26.91
C ARG A 212 14.83 1.14 25.83
N GLU A 213 15.71 0.14 25.74
CA GLU A 213 16.80 0.08 24.76
C GLU A 213 16.44 -0.72 23.49
N GLU A 214 15.32 -1.46 23.50
CA GLU A 214 14.94 -2.33 22.39
C GLU A 214 14.09 -1.57 21.35
N VAL A 215 14.40 -1.77 20.06
CA VAL A 215 13.61 -1.22 18.95
C VAL A 215 12.49 -2.21 18.63
N ILE A 216 11.27 -1.85 19.01
CA ILE A 216 10.07 -2.70 18.87
C ILE A 216 9.23 -2.35 17.62
N GLY A 217 9.59 -1.30 16.90
CA GLY A 217 8.90 -0.90 15.68
C GLY A 217 9.49 0.33 15.01
N ASN A 218 8.80 0.80 13.98
CA ASN A 218 9.17 1.95 13.18
C ASN A 218 8.08 3.01 13.21
N GLN A 219 8.49 4.25 13.40
CA GLN A 219 7.61 5.38 13.14
C GLN A 219 7.63 5.62 11.62
N THR A 220 6.46 5.62 11.00
CA THR A 220 6.30 5.62 9.56
C THR A 220 5.43 6.81 9.13
N ARG A 221 5.84 7.47 8.04
CA ARG A 221 5.07 8.50 7.36
C ARG A 221 4.62 7.99 6.01
N VAL A 222 3.34 8.20 5.68
CA VAL A 222 2.81 7.98 4.33
C VAL A 222 2.28 9.29 3.77
N LYS A 223 2.73 9.67 2.57
CA LYS A 223 2.22 10.81 1.82
C LYS A 223 1.44 10.34 0.61
N VAL A 224 0.22 10.84 0.45
CA VAL A 224 -0.62 10.59 -0.73
C VAL A 224 -0.17 11.50 -1.86
N VAL A 225 0.86 11.11 -2.62
CA VAL A 225 1.45 11.98 -3.67
C VAL A 225 0.61 12.08 -4.94
N LYS A 226 -0.35 11.16 -5.12
CA LYS A 226 -1.36 11.22 -6.16
C LYS A 226 -2.66 10.61 -5.64
N ASN A 227 -3.78 11.26 -5.93
CA ASN A 227 -5.11 10.75 -5.64
C ASN A 227 -6.07 11.25 -6.72
N LYS A 228 -6.74 10.32 -7.42
CA LYS A 228 -7.78 10.62 -8.43
C LYS A 228 -9.20 10.61 -7.85
N MET A 229 -9.38 10.23 -6.58
CA MET A 229 -10.69 10.08 -5.95
C MET A 229 -11.00 11.20 -4.95
N ALA A 230 -9.98 11.82 -4.38
CA ALA A 230 -10.09 12.92 -3.43
C ALA A 230 -8.85 13.83 -3.53
N PRO A 231 -8.83 14.99 -2.84
CA PRO A 231 -7.66 15.87 -2.84
C PRO A 231 -6.36 15.15 -2.43
N PRO A 232 -5.28 15.26 -3.21
CA PRO A 232 -3.99 14.64 -2.90
C PRO A 232 -3.19 15.43 -1.83
N PHE A 233 -1.98 14.97 -1.54
CA PHE A 233 -0.92 15.60 -0.74
C PHE A 233 -1.13 15.62 0.77
N LYS A 234 -2.20 15.02 1.27
CA LYS A 234 -2.32 14.69 2.69
C LYS A 234 -1.22 13.71 3.10
N GLN A 235 -0.79 13.82 4.34
CA GLN A 235 0.20 12.95 4.95
C GLN A 235 -0.28 12.47 6.31
N VAL A 236 0.15 11.26 6.68
CA VAL A 236 -0.19 10.62 7.94
C VAL A 236 1.06 10.00 8.54
N GLU A 237 1.08 9.94 9.86
CA GLU A 237 2.13 9.28 10.62
C GLU A 237 1.49 8.25 11.53
N PHE A 238 2.07 7.06 11.56
CA PHE A 238 1.63 5.96 12.40
C PHE A 238 2.82 5.03 12.67
N ASP A 239 2.67 4.18 13.67
CA ASP A 239 3.70 3.20 14.01
C ASP A 239 3.43 1.87 13.32
N ILE A 240 4.48 1.26 12.79
CA ILE A 240 4.51 -0.14 12.38
C ILE A 240 5.29 -0.91 13.43
N MET A 241 4.58 -1.72 14.22
CA MET A 241 5.16 -2.57 15.27
C MET A 241 5.62 -3.89 14.67
N TYR A 242 6.79 -4.37 15.09
CA TYR A 242 7.32 -5.64 14.58
C TYR A 242 6.44 -6.81 15.03
N GLY A 243 5.99 -7.61 14.06
CA GLY A 243 5.09 -8.73 14.31
C GLY A 243 3.62 -8.38 14.58
N GLU A 244 3.23 -7.10 14.58
CA GLU A 244 1.81 -6.70 14.72
C GLU A 244 1.31 -5.84 13.54
N GLY A 245 2.21 -5.14 12.84
CA GLY A 245 1.85 -4.23 11.74
C GLY A 245 1.50 -2.83 12.22
N VAL A 246 0.65 -2.11 11.49
CA VAL A 246 0.17 -0.78 11.90
C VAL A 246 -0.53 -0.85 13.26
N SER A 247 -0.08 0.01 14.18
CA SER A 247 -0.63 0.15 15.52
C SER A 247 -1.94 0.95 15.50
N LYS A 248 -3.08 0.25 15.34
CA LYS A 248 -4.43 0.85 15.35
C LYS A 248 -4.74 1.63 16.63
N THR A 249 -4.38 1.09 17.80
CA THR A 249 -4.59 1.78 19.10
C THR A 249 -3.77 3.06 19.19
N GLY A 250 -2.53 3.04 18.69
CA GLY A 250 -1.69 4.24 18.59
C GLY A 250 -2.32 5.33 17.74
N GLU A 251 -2.82 4.97 16.55
CA GLU A 251 -3.53 5.92 15.70
C GLU A 251 -4.80 6.46 16.37
N LEU A 252 -5.58 5.62 17.07
CA LEU A 252 -6.77 6.07 17.78
C LEU A 252 -6.47 7.08 18.88
N VAL A 253 -5.40 6.85 19.66
CA VAL A 253 -4.95 7.83 20.68
C VAL A 253 -4.57 9.14 20.01
N ASP A 254 -3.73 9.09 18.97
CA ASP A 254 -3.20 10.29 18.31
C ASP A 254 -4.30 11.10 17.61
N LEU A 255 -5.21 10.41 16.91
CA LEU A 255 -6.38 11.02 16.27
C LEU A 255 -7.38 11.54 17.31
N GLY A 256 -7.61 10.81 18.40
CA GLY A 256 -8.47 11.22 19.49
C GLY A 256 -7.99 12.51 20.15
N VAL A 257 -6.68 12.64 20.37
CA VAL A 257 -6.08 13.88 20.89
C VAL A 257 -6.25 15.02 19.90
N LYS A 258 -5.96 14.76 18.61
CA LYS A 258 -6.10 15.78 17.56
C LYS A 258 -7.55 16.25 17.39
N ALA A 259 -8.52 15.36 17.60
CA ALA A 259 -9.94 15.65 17.50
C ALA A 259 -10.54 16.29 18.77
N GLY A 260 -9.76 16.39 19.86
CA GLY A 260 -10.24 16.87 21.16
C GLY A 260 -11.16 15.89 21.90
N ILE A 261 -11.18 14.62 21.47
CA ILE A 261 -11.93 13.53 22.10
C ILE A 261 -11.12 12.95 23.27
N VAL A 262 -9.80 12.82 23.10
CA VAL A 262 -8.87 12.40 24.16
C VAL A 262 -8.18 13.64 24.71
N GLU A 263 -8.33 13.88 26.01
CA GLU A 263 -7.68 14.97 26.71
C GLU A 263 -6.24 14.60 27.06
N LYS A 264 -5.30 15.52 26.79
CA LYS A 264 -3.89 15.37 27.17
C LYS A 264 -3.49 16.45 28.16
N SER A 265 -3.22 16.06 29.41
CA SER A 265 -2.73 16.96 30.47
C SER A 265 -1.30 16.59 30.86
N GLY A 266 -0.33 17.32 30.30
CA GLY A 266 1.08 16.96 30.43
C GLY A 266 1.38 15.59 29.80
N ALA A 267 1.75 14.62 30.63
CA ALA A 267 1.98 13.24 30.20
C ALA A 267 0.73 12.35 30.29
N TRP A 268 -0.37 12.80 30.90
CA TRP A 268 -1.56 11.99 31.11
C TRP A 268 -2.54 12.09 29.94
N PHE A 269 -3.12 10.95 29.56
CA PHE A 269 -4.19 10.83 28.57
C PHE A 269 -5.49 10.39 29.25
N SER A 270 -6.60 11.05 28.92
CA SER A 270 -7.93 10.78 29.49
C SER A 270 -9.03 10.82 28.43
N TYR A 271 -10.08 10.04 28.63
CA TYR A 271 -11.30 10.05 27.81
C TYR A 271 -12.51 10.06 28.74
N ASN A 272 -13.44 11.00 28.59
CA ASN A 272 -14.63 11.14 29.46
C ASN A 272 -14.30 11.04 30.97
N SER A 273 -13.27 11.77 31.42
CA SER A 273 -12.75 11.74 32.80
C SER A 273 -12.13 10.41 33.27
N GLN A 274 -12.14 9.36 32.46
CA GLN A 274 -11.41 8.12 32.71
C GLN A 274 -9.96 8.29 32.26
N ARG A 275 -9.01 7.95 33.14
CA ARG A 275 -7.58 7.96 32.80
C ARG A 275 -7.24 6.76 31.94
N LEU A 276 -6.74 7.00 30.73
CA LEU A 276 -6.23 5.97 29.83
C LEU A 276 -4.82 5.54 30.23
N GLY A 277 -3.99 6.48 30.71
CA GLY A 277 -2.65 6.18 31.18
C GLY A 277 -1.70 7.37 31.17
N GLN A 278 -0.53 7.19 31.81
CA GLN A 278 0.57 8.14 31.75
C GLN A 278 1.50 7.76 30.59
N GLY A 279 1.57 8.61 29.56
CA GLY A 279 2.32 8.36 28.34
C GLY A 279 1.50 7.62 27.29
N ARG A 280 1.90 7.79 26.02
CA ARG A 280 1.19 7.27 24.85
C ARG A 280 1.12 5.74 24.83
N GLU A 281 2.21 5.05 25.20
CA GLU A 281 2.25 3.59 25.21
C GLU A 281 1.30 2.97 26.24
N ASN A 282 1.19 3.55 27.45
CA ASN A 282 0.23 3.08 28.44
C ASN A 282 -1.22 3.30 27.99
N ALA A 283 -1.51 4.42 27.31
CA ALA A 283 -2.83 4.65 26.73
C ALA A 283 -3.16 3.64 25.61
N LYS A 284 -2.17 3.24 24.80
CA LYS A 284 -2.32 2.18 23.78
C LYS A 284 -2.65 0.84 24.41
N THR A 285 -1.92 0.45 25.46
CA THR A 285 -2.17 -0.79 26.21
C THR A 285 -3.57 -0.79 26.81
N PHE A 286 -3.98 0.32 27.44
CA PHE A 286 -5.32 0.47 27.98
C PHE A 286 -6.41 0.22 26.92
N LEU A 287 -6.32 0.83 25.74
CA LEU A 287 -7.28 0.61 24.65
C LEU A 287 -7.24 -0.82 24.11
N ARG A 288 -6.07 -1.46 24.08
CA ARG A 288 -5.94 -2.85 23.66
C ARG A 288 -6.63 -3.80 24.63
N ASP A 289 -6.53 -3.53 25.92
CA ASP A 289 -7.14 -4.32 26.99
C ASP A 289 -8.66 -4.03 27.13
N ASN A 290 -9.16 -2.97 26.48
CA ASN A 290 -10.57 -2.54 26.50
C ASN A 290 -11.05 -2.23 25.05
N PRO A 291 -11.29 -3.26 24.21
CA PRO A 291 -11.59 -3.12 22.78
C PRO A 291 -12.93 -2.43 22.45
#